data_AF-A0A2R6K3S1-F1
#
_entry.id   AF-A0A2R6K3S1-F1
#
_cell.length_a   1.000
_cell.length_b   1.000
_cell.length_c   1.000
_cell.angle_alpha   90.00
_cell.angle_beta   90.00
_cell.angle_gamma   90.00
#
_symmetry.space_group_name_H-M   'P 1'
#
loop_
_entity.id
_entity.type
_entity.pdbx_description
1 polymer ?
#
loop_
_entity_poly.entity_id
_entity_poly.type
_entity_poly.pdbx_seq_one_letter_code
_entity_poly.pdbx_strand_id
1 'polypeptide(L)'
;MRLAIFGAEEGMGRALTETALEAGHAVRTHASELREYPLRSLDYDRLTVTEGDAYDVRAVEDMLRDADAVCSAIGRNTDRPPGVTPSEGTANVLGAMDQFLVPRIVSASAVGVGNSADHVSLGHRLRGLFDRDRLADLERQERLLRESDREWVVVRSPRLTNGPRTDDYRVGTDVETDLRSSVSRVDLAAFMIAQATEDTYLRRAVTIAD
;
A
#
# COMPACT_ATOMS: atom_id res chain seq x y z
N MET A 1 17.31 2.83 -2.65
CA MET A 1 16.99 1.72 -1.72
C MET A 1 16.47 0.53 -2.51
N ARG A 2 16.39 -0.63 -1.87
CA ARG A 2 15.72 -1.85 -2.32
C ARG A 2 14.35 -1.92 -1.66
N LEU A 3 13.30 -1.78 -2.44
CA LEU A 3 11.92 -1.77 -2.00
C LEU A 3 11.24 -3.08 -2.37
N ALA A 4 10.59 -3.70 -1.39
CA ALA A 4 9.68 -4.81 -1.61
C ALA A 4 8.26 -4.24 -1.78
N ILE A 5 7.65 -4.41 -2.96
CA ILE A 5 6.32 -3.88 -3.27
C ILE A 5 5.31 -5.02 -3.40
N PHE A 6 4.29 -5.03 -2.55
CA PHE A 6 3.22 -6.03 -2.57
C PHE A 6 1.95 -5.45 -3.21
N GLY A 7 1.23 -6.28 -3.99
CA GLY A 7 0.03 -5.88 -4.73
C GLY A 7 0.31 -5.09 -6.01
N ALA A 8 1.46 -5.34 -6.66
CA ALA A 8 1.98 -4.45 -7.72
C ALA A 8 1.45 -4.70 -9.15
N GLU A 9 0.57 -5.68 -9.36
CA GLU A 9 0.15 -6.07 -10.71
C GLU A 9 -0.75 -5.05 -11.39
N GLU A 10 -1.54 -4.32 -10.61
CA GLU A 10 -2.53 -3.40 -11.16
C GLU A 10 -2.75 -2.15 -10.30
N GLY A 11 -3.46 -1.18 -10.89
CA GLY A 11 -3.95 0.00 -10.20
C GLY A 11 -2.87 0.72 -9.40
N MET A 12 -3.04 0.71 -8.07
CA MET A 12 -2.17 1.45 -7.16
C MET A 12 -0.77 0.84 -7.04
N GLY A 13 -0.66 -0.49 -6.94
CA GLY A 13 0.64 -1.13 -6.80
C GLY A 13 1.50 -1.02 -8.05
N ARG A 14 0.88 -1.02 -9.24
CA ARG A 14 1.60 -0.71 -10.49
C ARG A 14 2.19 0.69 -10.45
N ALA A 15 1.39 1.69 -10.06
CA ALA A 15 1.85 3.08 -9.94
C ALA A 15 2.99 3.22 -8.91
N LEU A 16 2.93 2.49 -7.79
CA LEU A 16 4.03 2.41 -6.82
C LEU A 16 5.32 1.90 -7.43
N THR A 17 5.27 0.79 -8.18
CA THR A 17 6.45 0.22 -8.84
C THR A 17 7.03 1.17 -9.88
N GLU A 18 6.20 1.73 -10.76
CA GLU A 18 6.64 2.72 -11.76
C GLU A 18 7.32 3.92 -11.07
N THR A 19 6.66 4.50 -10.07
CA THR A 19 7.18 5.68 -9.33
C THR A 19 8.48 5.37 -8.59
N ALA A 20 8.59 4.19 -7.96
CA ALA A 20 9.81 3.78 -7.27
C ALA A 20 11.00 3.62 -8.23
N LEU A 21 10.77 3.03 -9.41
CA LEU A 21 11.79 2.85 -10.43
C LEU A 21 12.24 4.19 -11.03
N GLU A 22 11.30 5.10 -11.28
CA GLU A 22 11.56 6.48 -11.73
C GLU A 22 12.37 7.28 -10.70
N ALA A 23 12.04 7.15 -9.41
CA ALA A 23 12.79 7.74 -8.30
C ALA A 23 14.16 7.08 -8.06
N GLY A 24 14.46 6.00 -8.79
CA GLY A 24 15.77 5.40 -8.86
C GLY A 24 16.03 4.24 -7.88
N HIS A 25 14.98 3.74 -7.23
CA HIS A 25 15.05 2.61 -6.33
C HIS A 25 15.15 1.29 -7.09
N ALA A 26 15.72 0.27 -6.44
CA ALA A 26 15.56 -1.12 -6.84
C ALA A 26 14.24 -1.65 -6.27
N VAL A 27 13.48 -2.38 -7.07
CA VAL A 27 12.16 -2.91 -6.70
C VAL A 27 12.17 -4.42 -6.86
N ARG A 28 11.68 -5.12 -5.83
CA ARG A 28 11.25 -6.52 -5.93
C ARG A 28 9.75 -6.60 -5.72
N THR A 29 9.07 -7.38 -6.55
CA THR A 29 7.62 -7.56 -6.50
C THR A 29 7.22 -8.96 -6.97
N HIS A 30 6.01 -9.39 -6.61
CA HIS A 30 5.38 -10.58 -7.18
C HIS A 30 4.48 -10.27 -8.37
N ALA A 31 4.30 -11.30 -9.19
CA ALA A 31 3.19 -11.45 -10.13
C ALA A 31 2.61 -12.87 -10.01
N SER A 32 1.29 -12.98 -10.11
CA SER A 32 0.56 -14.23 -10.26
C SER A 32 0.95 -14.96 -11.55
N GLU A 33 1.13 -14.23 -12.65
CA GLU A 33 1.65 -14.74 -13.91
C GLU A 33 2.72 -13.81 -14.48
N LEU A 34 3.99 -14.27 -14.49
CA LEU A 34 5.11 -13.46 -14.99
C LEU A 34 4.93 -13.00 -16.44
N ARG A 35 4.22 -13.77 -17.27
CA ARG A 35 4.00 -13.43 -18.67
C ARG A 35 3.07 -12.22 -18.84
N GLU A 36 2.18 -12.01 -17.90
CA GLU A 36 1.16 -10.97 -17.95
C GLU A 36 1.55 -9.72 -17.15
N TYR A 37 2.69 -9.77 -16.45
CA TYR A 37 3.15 -8.65 -15.63
C TYR A 37 3.40 -7.39 -16.49
N PRO A 38 2.71 -6.27 -16.22
CA PRO A 38 2.62 -5.13 -17.15
C PRO A 38 3.94 -4.38 -17.33
N LEU A 39 4.89 -4.52 -16.40
CA LEU A 39 6.17 -3.83 -16.42
C LEU A 39 7.32 -4.74 -16.85
N ARG A 40 7.04 -5.98 -17.27
CA ARG A 40 8.07 -6.94 -17.68
C ARG A 40 8.87 -6.49 -18.90
N SER A 41 8.27 -5.68 -19.77
CA SER A 41 8.94 -5.11 -20.96
C SER A 41 9.78 -3.87 -20.67
N LEU A 42 9.71 -3.32 -19.45
CA LEU A 42 10.55 -2.22 -19.04
C LEU A 42 11.86 -2.80 -18.53
N ASP A 43 12.92 -2.62 -19.32
CA ASP A 43 14.27 -3.10 -19.03
C ASP A 43 14.91 -2.21 -17.97
N TYR A 44 14.43 -2.35 -16.73
CA TYR A 44 15.08 -1.77 -15.58
C TYR A 44 15.94 -2.87 -14.95
N ASP A 45 17.27 -2.70 -14.99
CA ASP A 45 18.24 -3.48 -14.21
C ASP A 45 17.91 -3.52 -12.69
N ARG A 46 17.00 -2.65 -12.27
CA ARG A 46 16.53 -2.42 -10.91
C ARG A 46 15.19 -3.10 -10.58
N LEU A 47 14.52 -3.76 -11.52
CA LEU A 47 13.24 -4.45 -11.30
C LEU A 47 13.46 -5.96 -11.26
N THR A 48 13.11 -6.59 -10.14
CA THR A 48 13.03 -8.05 -10.00
C THR A 48 11.57 -8.45 -9.81
N VAL A 49 11.05 -9.29 -10.70
CA VAL A 49 9.69 -9.84 -10.60
C VAL A 49 9.78 -11.34 -10.38
N THR A 50 9.20 -11.82 -9.30
CA THR A 50 9.10 -13.26 -8.98
C THR A 50 7.66 -13.72 -9.13
N GLU A 51 7.47 -14.97 -9.54
CA GLU A 51 6.14 -15.58 -9.53
C GLU A 51 5.74 -15.85 -8.09
N GLY A 52 4.54 -15.45 -7.68
CA GLY A 52 4.08 -15.63 -6.30
C GLY A 52 2.93 -14.72 -5.90
N ASP A 53 2.56 -14.79 -4.63
CA ASP A 53 1.50 -13.97 -4.03
C ASP A 53 1.88 -13.61 -2.59
N ALA A 54 1.31 -12.53 -2.04
CA ALA A 54 1.44 -12.12 -0.65
C ALA A 54 0.88 -13.16 0.35
N TYR A 55 0.19 -14.18 -0.14
CA TYR A 55 -0.35 -15.29 0.65
C TYR A 55 0.51 -16.56 0.60
N ASP A 56 1.60 -16.55 -0.18
CA ASP A 56 2.64 -17.57 -0.14
C ASP A 56 3.81 -17.08 0.73
N VAL A 57 4.00 -17.71 1.89
CA VAL A 57 5.04 -17.35 2.85
C VAL A 57 6.42 -17.36 2.21
N ARG A 58 6.75 -18.36 1.37
CA ARG A 58 8.09 -18.45 0.77
C ARG A 58 8.32 -17.34 -0.24
N ALA A 59 7.29 -17.02 -1.03
CA ALA A 59 7.33 -15.90 -1.95
C ALA A 59 7.57 -14.59 -1.18
N VAL A 60 6.81 -14.34 -0.10
CA VAL A 60 6.98 -13.17 0.77
C VAL A 60 8.39 -13.09 1.35
N GLU A 61 8.95 -14.19 1.86
CA GLU A 61 10.33 -14.25 2.38
C GLU A 61 11.37 -13.89 1.31
N ASP A 62 11.25 -14.45 0.11
CA ASP A 62 12.15 -14.14 -1.02
C ASP A 62 12.05 -12.66 -1.42
N MET A 63 10.87 -12.06 -1.29
CA MET A 63 10.68 -10.63 -1.56
C MET A 63 11.43 -9.73 -0.56
N LEU A 64 11.55 -10.14 0.69
CA LEU A 64 12.15 -9.35 1.76
C LEU A 64 13.65 -9.56 1.92
N ARG A 65 14.24 -10.55 1.25
CA ARG A 65 15.70 -10.75 1.25
C ARG A 65 16.42 -9.50 0.74
N ASP A 66 17.20 -8.88 1.62
CA ASP A 66 17.92 -7.61 1.40
C ASP A 66 17.03 -6.39 1.11
N ALA A 67 15.74 -6.41 1.49
CA ALA A 67 14.87 -5.26 1.36
C ALA A 67 15.19 -4.21 2.45
N ASP A 68 15.26 -2.94 2.07
CA ASP A 68 15.43 -1.84 3.02
C ASP A 68 14.08 -1.43 3.63
N ALA A 69 13.00 -1.50 2.85
CA ALA A 69 11.64 -1.15 3.27
C ALA A 69 10.59 -1.87 2.41
N VAL A 70 9.36 -1.93 2.94
CA VAL A 70 8.19 -2.48 2.28
C VAL A 70 7.21 -1.38 1.89
N CYS A 71 6.66 -1.44 0.69
CA CYS A 71 5.47 -0.68 0.30
C CYS A 71 4.34 -1.67 -0.04
N SER A 72 3.21 -1.57 0.65
CA SER A 72 2.09 -2.49 0.47
C SER A 72 0.88 -1.77 -0.13
N ALA A 73 0.43 -2.24 -1.28
CA ALA A 73 -0.85 -1.89 -1.89
C ALA A 73 -1.72 -3.14 -2.08
N ILE A 74 -1.62 -4.11 -1.15
CA ILE A 74 -2.46 -5.31 -1.15
C ILE A 74 -3.92 -4.88 -1.08
N GLY A 75 -4.63 -5.08 -2.19
CA GLY A 75 -6.05 -4.80 -2.32
C GLY A 75 -6.90 -6.01 -1.95
N ARG A 76 -8.20 -5.77 -1.79
CA ARG A 76 -9.18 -6.86 -1.71
C ARG A 76 -9.49 -7.34 -3.12
N ASN A 77 -9.28 -8.63 -3.38
CA ASN A 77 -9.74 -9.27 -4.60
C ASN A 77 -11.01 -10.08 -4.26
N THR A 78 -12.16 -9.65 -4.76
CA THR A 78 -13.47 -10.27 -4.46
C THR A 78 -13.70 -11.59 -5.18
N ASP A 79 -12.90 -11.88 -6.21
CA ASP A 79 -12.99 -13.12 -6.99
C ASP A 79 -12.11 -14.23 -6.41
N ARG A 80 -11.32 -13.93 -5.37
CA ARG A 80 -10.44 -14.88 -4.67
C ARG A 80 -11.17 -15.58 -3.51
N PRO A 81 -10.71 -16.77 -3.11
CA PRO A 81 -11.27 -17.50 -1.96
C PRO A 81 -11.21 -16.70 -0.64
N PRO A 82 -12.03 -17.05 0.36
CA PRO A 82 -11.88 -16.53 1.72
C PRO A 82 -10.43 -16.69 2.23
N GLY A 83 -9.90 -15.67 2.92
CA GLY A 83 -8.51 -15.64 3.41
C GLY A 83 -7.52 -14.88 2.52
N VAL A 84 -7.95 -14.39 1.36
CA VAL A 84 -7.15 -13.52 0.48
C VAL A 84 -7.53 -12.06 0.75
N THR A 85 -7.10 -11.53 1.90
CA THR A 85 -7.43 -10.16 2.33
C THR A 85 -6.20 -9.31 2.64
N PRO A 86 -6.31 -7.96 2.55
CA PRO A 86 -5.26 -7.05 2.99
C PRO A 86 -4.68 -7.35 4.37
N SER A 87 -5.51 -7.72 5.36
CA SER A 87 -5.01 -8.06 6.69
C SER A 87 -4.19 -9.35 6.73
N GLU A 88 -4.61 -10.41 6.02
CA GLU A 88 -3.89 -11.68 5.96
C GLU A 88 -2.55 -11.53 5.24
N GLY A 89 -2.53 -10.83 4.09
CA GLY A 89 -1.29 -10.54 3.38
C GLY A 89 -0.34 -9.69 4.22
N THR A 90 -0.86 -8.72 4.97
CA THR A 90 -0.05 -7.90 5.89
C THR A 90 0.52 -8.72 7.05
N ALA A 91 -0.23 -9.68 7.59
CA ALA A 91 0.28 -10.57 8.63
C ALA A 91 1.47 -11.41 8.13
N ASN A 92 1.39 -11.97 6.93
CA ASN A 92 2.50 -12.70 6.31
C ASN A 92 3.72 -11.81 6.10
N VAL A 93 3.50 -10.60 5.57
CA VAL A 93 4.57 -9.61 5.37
C VAL A 93 5.24 -9.26 6.69
N LEU A 94 4.48 -8.94 7.74
CA LEU A 94 5.03 -8.61 9.06
C LEU A 94 5.84 -9.78 9.66
N GLY A 95 5.34 -11.02 9.53
CA GLY A 95 6.06 -12.21 9.99
C GLY A 95 7.41 -12.37 9.30
N ALA A 96 7.47 -12.18 7.99
CA ALA A 96 8.72 -12.26 7.25
C ALA A 96 9.63 -11.04 7.49
N MET A 97 9.07 -9.83 7.68
CA MET A 97 9.85 -8.65 8.05
C MET A 97 10.63 -8.87 9.35
N ASP A 98 10.05 -9.59 10.31
CA ASP A 98 10.73 -9.97 11.55
C ASP A 98 11.96 -10.84 11.28
N GLN A 99 11.80 -11.88 10.48
CA GLN A 99 12.89 -12.79 10.11
C GLN A 99 14.03 -12.11 9.35
N PHE A 100 13.71 -11.18 8.44
CA PHE A 100 14.70 -10.49 7.60
C PHE A 100 15.14 -9.13 8.16
N LEU A 101 14.70 -8.77 9.38
CA LEU A 101 15.03 -7.52 10.05
C LEU A 101 14.72 -6.27 9.21
N VAL A 102 13.68 -6.32 8.39
CA VAL A 102 13.21 -5.17 7.62
C VAL A 102 12.44 -4.24 8.57
N PRO A 103 12.90 -3.00 8.79
CA PRO A 103 12.34 -2.16 9.84
C PRO A 103 11.04 -1.48 9.42
N ARG A 104 10.92 -1.13 8.13
CA ARG A 104 9.96 -0.12 7.65
C ARG A 104 8.91 -0.67 6.71
N ILE A 105 7.65 -0.27 6.92
CA ILE A 105 6.52 -0.60 6.06
C ILE A 105 5.61 0.61 5.85
N VAL A 106 5.35 0.95 4.59
CA VAL A 106 4.35 1.94 4.20
C VAL A 106 3.19 1.22 3.54
N SER A 107 1.98 1.34 4.10
CA SER A 107 0.83 0.57 3.64
C SER A 107 -0.32 1.48 3.21
N ALA A 108 -0.85 1.21 2.03
CA ALA A 108 -2.08 1.84 1.55
C ALA A 108 -3.29 1.33 2.34
N SER A 109 -4.20 2.25 2.67
CA SER A 109 -5.50 2.01 3.30
C SER A 109 -6.52 2.96 2.66
N ALA A 110 -7.72 3.05 3.24
CA ALA A 110 -8.79 3.91 2.74
C ALA A 110 -9.29 4.86 3.83
N VAL A 111 -9.80 6.02 3.41
CA VAL A 111 -10.59 6.88 4.30
C VAL A 111 -11.85 6.15 4.76
N GLY A 112 -12.31 6.47 5.96
CA GLY A 112 -13.38 5.74 6.64
C GLY A 112 -12.88 4.57 7.50
N VAL A 113 -11.57 4.29 7.51
CA VAL A 113 -10.93 3.32 8.41
C VAL A 113 -10.38 4.00 9.65
N GLY A 114 -10.56 3.38 10.82
CA GLY A 114 -10.07 3.90 12.10
C GLY A 114 -10.54 5.33 12.38
N ASN A 115 -9.65 6.18 12.90
CA ASN A 115 -9.98 7.57 13.21
C ASN A 115 -10.30 8.45 11.99
N SER A 116 -9.97 8.02 10.76
CA SER A 116 -10.40 8.79 9.57
C SER A 116 -11.92 8.76 9.38
N ALA A 117 -12.63 7.80 9.99
CA ALA A 117 -14.09 7.73 9.94
C ALA A 117 -14.78 8.96 10.55
N ASP A 118 -14.10 9.70 11.42
CA ASP A 118 -14.60 10.95 12.02
C ASP A 118 -14.36 12.17 11.13
N HIS A 119 -13.51 12.04 10.11
CA HIS A 119 -13.13 13.09 9.15
C HIS A 119 -13.69 12.84 7.75
N VAL A 120 -14.74 12.00 7.64
CA VAL A 120 -15.48 11.81 6.39
C VAL A 120 -16.88 12.40 6.49
N SER A 121 -17.35 13.01 5.41
CA SER A 121 -18.72 13.52 5.31
C SER A 121 -19.78 12.43 5.61
N LEU A 122 -20.97 12.84 6.05
CA LEU A 122 -22.08 11.91 6.31
C LEU A 122 -22.40 11.01 5.09
N GLY A 123 -22.37 11.58 3.88
CA GLY A 123 -22.60 10.81 2.65
C GLY A 123 -21.54 9.73 2.42
N HIS A 124 -20.28 10.02 2.73
CA HIS A 124 -19.20 9.04 2.66
C HIS A 124 -19.37 7.95 3.73
N ARG A 125 -19.70 8.34 4.97
CA ARG A 125 -19.99 7.40 6.07
C ARG A 125 -21.11 6.43 5.71
N LEU A 126 -22.20 6.93 5.09
CA LEU A 126 -23.30 6.10 4.59
C LEU A 126 -22.86 5.15 3.47
N ARG A 127 -22.04 5.62 2.53
CA ARG A 127 -21.48 4.77 1.47
C ARG A 127 -20.59 3.66 2.03
N GLY A 128 -19.81 3.95 3.07
CA GLY A 128 -19.01 2.95 3.78
C GLY A 128 -19.83 1.79 4.36
N LEU A 129 -21.13 1.99 4.61
CA LEU A 129 -22.02 0.93 5.08
C LEU A 129 -22.27 -0.17 4.04
N PHE A 130 -22.06 0.11 2.75
CA PHE A 130 -22.14 -0.89 1.67
C PHE A 130 -20.83 -1.66 1.47
N ASP A 131 -19.77 -1.26 2.17
CA ASP A 131 -18.41 -1.80 2.01
C ASP A 131 -17.79 -2.14 3.37
N ARG A 132 -18.64 -2.48 4.35
CA ARG A 132 -18.26 -2.70 5.75
C ARG A 132 -17.21 -3.78 5.91
N ASP A 133 -17.34 -4.88 5.17
CA ASP A 133 -16.40 -6.00 5.28
C ASP A 133 -14.99 -5.61 4.83
N ARG A 134 -14.90 -4.79 3.77
CA ARG A 134 -13.61 -4.26 3.32
C ARG A 134 -13.02 -3.29 4.33
N LEU A 135 -13.83 -2.35 4.85
CA LEU A 135 -13.36 -1.38 5.84
C LEU A 135 -12.93 -2.08 7.15
N ALA A 136 -13.66 -3.10 7.57
CA ALA A 136 -13.31 -3.90 8.74
C ALA A 136 -12.00 -4.69 8.53
N ASP A 137 -11.75 -5.18 7.32
CA ASP A 137 -10.48 -5.83 6.98
C ASP A 137 -9.30 -4.86 6.99
N LEU A 138 -9.46 -3.68 6.39
CA LEU A 138 -8.45 -2.62 6.46
C LEU A 138 -8.22 -2.15 7.89
N GLU A 139 -9.26 -2.12 8.74
CA GLU A 139 -9.09 -1.81 10.16
C GLU A 139 -8.29 -2.90 10.89
N ARG A 140 -8.48 -4.18 10.54
CA ARG A 140 -7.63 -5.28 11.03
C ARG A 140 -6.18 -5.10 10.56
N GLN A 141 -5.97 -4.81 9.28
CA GLN A 141 -4.65 -4.53 8.71
C GLN A 141 -3.94 -3.39 9.47
N GLU A 142 -4.59 -2.25 9.65
CA GLU A 142 -4.01 -1.13 10.37
C GLU A 142 -3.71 -1.45 11.83
N ARG A 143 -4.51 -2.31 12.47
CA ARG A 143 -4.27 -2.78 13.83
C ARG A 143 -3.02 -3.64 13.91
N LEU A 144 -2.84 -4.59 12.98
CA LEU A 144 -1.62 -5.41 12.90
C LEU A 144 -0.36 -4.54 12.78
N LEU A 145 -0.41 -3.52 11.92
CA LEU A 145 0.69 -2.55 11.80
C LEU A 145 0.93 -1.80 13.10
N ARG A 146 -0.12 -1.28 13.73
CA ARG A 146 -0.06 -0.54 15.02
C ARG A 146 0.49 -1.36 16.17
N GLU A 147 0.16 -2.65 16.23
CA GLU A 147 0.59 -3.57 17.28
C GLU A 147 1.98 -4.16 17.01
N SER A 148 2.49 -4.04 15.79
CA SER A 148 3.86 -4.45 15.45
C SER A 148 4.91 -3.50 16.04
N ASP A 149 6.14 -3.99 16.13
CA ASP A 149 7.32 -3.20 16.51
C ASP A 149 7.92 -2.40 15.34
N ARG A 150 7.34 -2.49 14.14
CA ARG A 150 7.86 -1.88 12.91
C ARG A 150 7.76 -0.36 12.89
N GLU A 151 8.56 0.22 12.01
CA GLU A 151 8.47 1.59 11.54
C GLU A 151 7.37 1.69 10.48
N TRP A 152 6.11 1.74 10.92
CA TRP A 152 4.98 1.71 10.00
C TRP A 152 4.46 3.12 9.66
N VAL A 153 3.97 3.29 8.44
CA VAL A 153 3.16 4.44 8.01
C VAL A 153 1.94 3.90 7.27
N VAL A 154 0.74 4.33 7.67
CA VAL A 154 -0.50 4.01 6.95
C VAL A 154 -0.95 5.22 6.17
N VAL A 155 -1.21 5.04 4.87
CA VAL A 155 -1.65 6.11 3.97
C VAL A 155 -3.06 5.81 3.49
N ARG A 156 -4.03 6.59 3.98
CA ARG A 156 -5.45 6.47 3.66
C ARG A 156 -5.79 7.40 2.52
N SER A 157 -6.31 6.85 1.43
CA SER A 157 -6.77 7.64 0.30
C SER A 157 -8.30 7.62 0.16
N PRO A 158 -8.90 8.70 -0.38
CA PRO A 158 -10.26 8.68 -0.90
C PRO A 158 -10.26 7.97 -2.27
N ARG A 159 -11.05 8.46 -3.23
CA ARG A 159 -11.12 7.87 -4.56
C ARG A 159 -9.81 8.06 -5.34
N LEU A 160 -9.21 6.97 -5.80
CA LEU A 160 -8.01 7.00 -6.65
C LEU A 160 -8.35 7.34 -8.11
N THR A 161 -7.59 8.25 -8.70
CA THR A 161 -7.70 8.64 -10.12
C THR A 161 -6.44 8.27 -10.90
N ASN A 162 -6.52 8.33 -12.23
CA ASN A 162 -5.36 8.19 -13.13
C ASN A 162 -4.91 9.56 -13.65
N GLY A 163 -5.12 10.62 -12.87
CA GLY A 163 -4.62 11.95 -13.19
C GLY A 163 -3.09 12.01 -13.17
N PRO A 164 -2.51 13.10 -13.71
CA PRO A 164 -1.06 13.33 -13.62
C PRO A 164 -0.65 13.59 -12.18
N ARG A 165 0.66 13.47 -11.91
CA ARG A 165 1.28 13.96 -10.68
C ARG A 165 1.08 15.47 -10.56
N THR A 166 0.53 15.93 -9.44
CA THR A 166 0.35 17.36 -9.16
C THR A 166 1.29 17.86 -8.08
N ASP A 167 1.71 16.99 -7.15
CA ASP A 167 2.36 17.37 -5.88
C ASP A 167 1.57 18.43 -5.06
N ASP A 168 0.31 18.64 -5.41
CA ASP A 168 -0.61 19.60 -4.78
C ASP A 168 -1.74 18.80 -4.12
N TYR A 169 -1.47 18.37 -2.89
CA TYR A 169 -2.39 17.59 -2.07
C TYR A 169 -2.25 17.98 -0.60
N ARG A 170 -3.31 17.75 0.17
CA ARG A 170 -3.34 17.86 1.62
C ARG A 170 -2.98 16.51 2.23
N VAL A 171 -2.17 16.53 3.30
CA VAL A 171 -1.82 15.35 4.07
C VAL A 171 -1.81 15.62 5.57
N GLY A 172 -2.36 14.70 6.35
CA GLY A 172 -2.45 14.84 7.81
C GLY A 172 -3.36 13.80 8.48
N THR A 173 -3.44 13.83 9.79
CA THR A 173 -4.26 12.89 10.58
C THR A 173 -5.75 13.26 10.62
N ASP A 174 -6.05 14.51 10.29
CA ASP A 174 -7.34 15.20 10.43
C ASP A 174 -7.80 15.83 9.09
N VAL A 175 -7.29 15.33 7.97
CA VAL A 175 -7.72 15.78 6.63
C VAL A 175 -9.17 15.36 6.41
N GLU A 176 -10.04 16.36 6.35
CA GLU A 176 -11.45 16.20 6.00
C GLU A 176 -11.62 15.78 4.54
N THR A 177 -12.49 14.79 4.31
CA THR A 177 -12.82 14.27 2.97
C THR A 177 -14.32 14.09 2.76
N ASP A 178 -14.75 14.27 1.52
CA ASP A 178 -16.13 14.08 1.09
C ASP A 178 -16.24 13.07 -0.08
N LEU A 179 -17.41 12.98 -0.70
CA LEU A 179 -17.65 12.07 -1.84
C LEU A 179 -16.93 12.49 -3.13
N ARG A 180 -16.44 13.73 -3.22
CA ARG A 180 -15.74 14.29 -4.37
C ARG A 180 -14.23 14.21 -4.21
N SER A 181 -13.73 14.17 -2.96
CA SER A 181 -12.31 14.02 -2.65
C SER A 181 -11.67 12.87 -3.44
N SER A 182 -10.49 13.15 -3.98
CA SER A 182 -9.69 12.20 -4.74
C SER A 182 -8.21 12.37 -4.43
N VAL A 183 -7.41 11.47 -4.94
CA VAL A 183 -5.97 11.66 -5.13
C VAL A 183 -5.55 10.89 -6.38
N SER A 184 -4.56 11.38 -7.13
CA SER A 184 -3.99 10.60 -8.24
C SER A 184 -3.18 9.41 -7.69
N ARG A 185 -3.17 8.29 -8.42
CA ARG A 185 -2.33 7.14 -8.05
C ARG A 185 -0.85 7.49 -8.03
N VAL A 186 -0.42 8.41 -8.90
CA VAL A 186 0.99 8.81 -8.99
C VAL A 186 1.39 9.68 -7.79
N ASP A 187 0.53 10.60 -7.34
CA ASP A 187 0.78 11.40 -6.13
C ASP A 187 0.79 10.52 -4.87
N LEU A 188 -0.19 9.61 -4.74
CA LEU A 188 -0.21 8.66 -3.64
C LEU A 188 1.06 7.78 -3.64
N ALA A 189 1.49 7.32 -4.82
CA ALA A 189 2.69 6.50 -4.95
C ALA A 189 3.92 7.29 -4.52
N ALA A 190 4.09 8.50 -5.05
CA ALA A 190 5.21 9.38 -4.72
C ALA A 190 5.27 9.65 -3.21
N PHE A 191 4.13 9.93 -2.58
CA PHE A 191 4.04 10.13 -1.14
C PHE A 191 4.44 8.87 -0.35
N MET A 192 3.91 7.70 -0.74
CA MET A 192 4.27 6.43 -0.08
C MET A 192 5.76 6.11 -0.19
N ILE A 193 6.38 6.33 -1.36
CA ILE A 193 7.82 6.14 -1.55
C ILE A 193 8.62 7.12 -0.69
N ALA A 194 8.20 8.39 -0.58
CA ALA A 194 8.84 9.36 0.31
C ALA A 194 8.79 8.90 1.78
N GLN A 195 7.66 8.34 2.24
CA GLN A 195 7.54 7.83 3.60
C GLN A 195 8.34 6.54 3.85
N ALA A 196 8.81 5.85 2.81
CA ALA A 196 9.77 4.76 2.96
C ALA A 196 11.18 5.26 3.33
N THR A 197 11.45 6.56 3.19
CA THR A 197 12.73 7.22 3.52
C THR A 197 12.64 8.26 4.62
N GLU A 198 11.46 8.86 4.81
CA GLU A 198 11.25 9.99 5.71
C GLU A 198 10.54 9.58 6.99
N ASP A 199 10.81 10.29 8.08
CA ASP A 199 10.27 9.98 9.41
C ASP A 199 9.09 10.87 9.81
N THR A 200 8.67 11.79 8.94
CA THR A 200 7.64 12.81 9.21
C THR A 200 6.35 12.20 9.75
N TYR A 201 5.93 11.04 9.21
CA TYR A 201 4.72 10.34 9.61
C TYR A 201 4.99 8.97 10.23
N LEU A 202 6.20 8.76 10.77
CA LEU A 202 6.59 7.51 11.39
C LEU A 202 5.60 7.12 12.52
N ARG A 203 5.08 5.89 12.43
CA ARG A 203 4.04 5.33 13.31
C ARG A 203 2.76 6.16 13.34
N ARG A 204 2.36 6.71 12.19
CA ARG A 204 1.11 7.44 11.99
C ARG A 204 0.28 6.84 10.86
N ALA A 205 -1.03 6.97 11.02
CA ALA A 205 -1.99 6.78 9.95
C ALA A 205 -2.47 8.15 9.48
N VAL A 206 -2.20 8.49 8.24
CA VAL A 206 -2.51 9.79 7.63
C VAL A 206 -3.46 9.62 6.47
N THR A 207 -4.22 10.67 6.20
CA THR A 207 -5.08 10.80 5.02
C THR A 207 -4.40 11.72 4.02
N ILE A 208 -4.41 11.34 2.74
CA ILE A 208 -3.96 12.17 1.62
C ILE A 208 -5.11 12.40 0.64
N ALA A 209 -5.33 13.64 0.26
CA ALA A 209 -6.38 14.04 -0.69
C ALA A 209 -6.02 15.35 -1.39
N ASP A 210 -6.41 15.47 -2.65
CA ASP A 210 -6.42 16.73 -3.40
C ASP A 210 -7.27 17.81 -2.66
#